data_AF-A0AA38M912-F1
#
_entry.id   AF-A0AA38M912-F1
#
_cell.length_a   1.000
_cell.length_b   1.000
_cell.length_c   1.000
_cell.angle_alpha   90.00
_cell.angle_beta   90.00
_cell.angle_gamma   90.00
#
_symmetry.space_group_name_H-M   'P 1'
#
loop_
_entity.id
_entity.type
_entity.pdbx_description
1 polymer ?
#
loop_
_entity_poly.entity_id
_entity_poly.type
_entity_poly.pdbx_seq_one_letter_code
_entity_poly.pdbx_strand_id
1 'polypeptide(L)'
;MKTALVFLLTVSLSQCKLPLTFFKLQATQFVKNSNTSANCATDLSLLISDLFDMKMWALKMFDATTKLDAGILRGNMHFVGDYDLCVSIKEETKTRTVEGKYCSAIITLNTSFTELHEQMPKLKNVLHFRSK
;
A
#
# COMPACT_ATOMS: atom_id res chain seq x y z
N MET A 1 21.45 -13.26 -28.47
CA MET A 1 20.74 -14.29 -27.68
C MET A 1 21.60 -14.88 -26.54
N LYS A 2 22.40 -14.05 -25.83
CA LYS A 2 23.23 -14.48 -24.69
C LYS A 2 22.94 -13.69 -23.39
N THR A 3 22.08 -12.68 -23.46
CA THR A 3 21.74 -11.78 -22.34
C THR A 3 20.62 -12.29 -21.43
N ALA A 4 19.78 -13.22 -21.88
CA ALA A 4 18.66 -13.75 -21.09
C ALA A 4 19.08 -14.79 -20.03
N LEU A 5 20.21 -15.48 -20.21
CA LEU A 5 20.62 -16.59 -19.33
C LEU A 5 21.26 -16.10 -18.01
N VAL A 6 21.81 -14.88 -17.98
CA VAL A 6 22.46 -14.32 -16.78
C VAL A 6 21.45 -13.94 -15.70
N PHE A 7 20.21 -13.59 -16.08
CA PHE A 7 19.16 -13.22 -15.13
C PHE A 7 18.55 -14.42 -14.38
N LEU A 8 18.68 -15.64 -14.89
CA LEU A 8 18.02 -16.82 -14.31
C LEU A 8 18.88 -17.60 -13.32
N LEU A 9 20.19 -17.31 -13.20
CA LEU A 9 21.10 -18.11 -12.37
C LEU A 9 21.63 -17.42 -11.10
N THR A 10 21.23 -16.19 -10.77
CA THR A 10 21.75 -15.50 -9.57
C THR A 10 20.77 -15.30 -8.42
N VAL A 11 19.50 -15.71 -8.52
CA VAL A 11 18.61 -15.69 -7.33
C VAL A 11 18.81 -16.96 -6.51
N SER A 12 20.01 -17.08 -5.93
CA SER A 12 20.21 -17.92 -4.75
C SER A 12 19.30 -17.39 -3.63
N LEU A 13 18.63 -18.28 -2.90
CA LEU A 13 17.71 -17.98 -1.80
C LEU A 13 18.28 -17.04 -0.71
N SER A 14 19.59 -16.77 -0.73
CA SER A 14 20.27 -15.81 0.15
C SER A 14 20.23 -14.34 -0.33
N GLN A 15 19.99 -14.09 -1.63
CA GLN A 15 19.88 -12.73 -2.19
C GLN A 15 18.46 -12.15 -2.18
N CYS A 16 17.45 -12.89 -1.72
CA CYS A 16 16.09 -12.34 -1.57
C CYS A 16 15.97 -11.37 -0.38
N LYS A 17 16.85 -11.45 0.63
CA LYS A 17 16.78 -10.58 1.82
C LYS A 17 17.27 -9.15 1.54
N LEU A 18 18.29 -9.00 0.70
CA LEU A 18 18.87 -7.70 0.36
C LEU A 18 17.88 -6.72 -0.33
N PRO A 19 17.07 -7.15 -1.31
CA PRO A 19 16.03 -6.30 -1.87
C PRO A 19 14.91 -6.04 -0.86
N LEU A 20 14.54 -7.00 0.00
CA LEU A 20 13.52 -6.76 1.03
C LEU A 20 13.97 -5.75 2.08
N THR A 21 15.22 -5.78 2.56
CA THR A 21 15.72 -4.81 3.55
C THR A 21 15.83 -3.42 2.94
N PHE A 22 16.28 -3.32 1.70
CA PHE A 22 16.29 -2.06 0.95
C PHE A 22 14.86 -1.51 0.76
N PHE A 23 13.92 -2.36 0.34
CA PHE A 23 12.52 -1.98 0.16
C PHE A 23 11.85 -1.58 1.50
N LYS A 24 12.16 -2.26 2.62
CA LYS A 24 11.71 -1.90 3.98
C LYS A 24 12.19 -0.51 4.40
N LEU A 25 13.46 -0.20 4.14
CA LEU A 25 14.04 1.11 4.44
C LEU A 25 13.41 2.22 3.59
N GLN A 26 13.25 1.99 2.29
CA GLN A 26 12.64 2.99 1.41
C GLN A 26 11.16 3.24 1.76
N ALA A 27 10.40 2.18 2.02
CA ALA A 27 8.99 2.30 2.39
C ALA A 27 8.79 3.06 3.70
N THR A 28 9.59 2.77 4.73
CA THR A 28 9.49 3.49 6.02
C THR A 28 9.96 4.95 5.91
N GLN A 29 10.96 5.26 5.08
CA GLN A 29 11.38 6.64 4.83
C GLN A 29 10.31 7.45 4.10
N PHE A 30 9.64 6.86 3.11
CA PHE A 30 8.53 7.51 2.41
C PHE A 30 7.42 7.92 3.39
N VAL A 31 7.05 7.03 4.31
CA VAL A 31 6.03 7.30 5.33
C VAL A 31 6.47 8.42 6.28
N LYS A 32 7.71 8.39 6.75
CA LYS A 32 8.27 9.43 7.63
C LYS A 32 8.30 10.81 6.98
N ASN A 33 8.51 10.87 5.67
CA ASN A 33 8.58 12.11 4.91
C ASN A 33 7.19 12.59 4.42
N SER A 34 6.13 11.83 4.66
CA SER A 34 4.77 12.21 4.26
C SER A 34 4.19 13.29 5.18
N ASN A 35 3.36 14.18 4.63
CA ASN A 35 2.66 15.21 5.40
C ASN A 35 1.41 14.62 6.08
N THR A 36 1.62 13.69 7.02
CA THR A 36 0.56 13.02 7.79
C THR A 36 0.75 13.24 9.29
N SER A 37 -0.23 12.87 10.10
CA SER A 37 -0.10 12.97 11.56
C SER A 37 1.01 12.05 12.09
N ALA A 38 1.71 12.48 13.14
CA ALA A 38 2.79 11.68 13.75
C ALA A 38 2.32 10.27 14.17
N ASN A 39 1.07 10.17 14.64
CA ASN A 39 0.46 8.88 14.98
C ASN A 39 0.29 7.98 13.75
N CYS A 40 -0.23 8.52 12.64
CA CYS A 40 -0.42 7.79 11.39
C CYS A 40 0.92 7.32 10.79
N ALA A 41 1.92 8.19 10.77
CA ALA A 41 3.25 7.83 10.28
C ALA A 41 3.89 6.70 11.12
N THR A 42 3.65 6.72 12.43
CA THR A 42 4.15 5.69 13.36
C THR A 42 3.45 4.36 13.14
N ASP A 43 2.11 4.35 13.07
CA ASP A 43 1.33 3.12 12.84
C ASP A 43 1.64 2.50 11.49
N LEU A 44 1.78 3.32 10.45
CA LEU A 44 2.11 2.85 9.11
C LEU A 44 3.55 2.33 9.02
N SER A 45 4.51 2.96 9.73
CA SER A 45 5.88 2.43 9.83
C SER A 45 5.93 1.08 10.53
N LEU A 46 5.10 0.89 11.56
CA LEU A 46 4.97 -0.35 12.31
C LEU A 46 4.34 -1.45 11.45
N LEU A 47 3.25 -1.14 10.74
CA LEU A 47 2.63 -2.04 9.77
C LEU A 47 3.63 -2.50 8.71
N ILE A 48 4.39 -1.56 8.11
CA ILE A 48 5.42 -1.90 7.13
C ILE A 48 6.45 -2.83 7.77
N SER A 49 6.98 -2.48 8.95
CA SER A 49 7.99 -3.31 9.60
C SER A 49 7.50 -4.74 9.84
N ASP A 50 6.31 -4.88 10.40
CA ASP A 50 5.72 -6.16 10.78
C ASP A 50 5.27 -6.98 9.56
N LEU A 51 4.94 -6.32 8.44
CA LEU A 51 4.67 -6.97 7.16
C LEU A 51 5.92 -7.66 6.61
N PHE A 52 7.08 -6.97 6.64
CA PHE A 52 8.36 -7.56 6.25
C PHE A 52 8.84 -8.66 7.21
N ASP A 53 8.42 -8.60 8.47
CA ASP A 53 8.68 -9.63 9.46
C ASP A 53 7.64 -10.76 9.40
N MET A 54 6.74 -10.74 8.39
CA MET A 54 5.71 -11.74 8.12
C MET A 54 4.76 -11.99 9.31
N LYS A 55 4.50 -10.95 10.11
CA LYS A 55 3.54 -11.07 11.21
C LYS A 55 2.12 -11.20 10.67
N MET A 56 1.36 -12.08 11.27
CA MET A 56 0.01 -12.43 10.79
C MET A 56 -0.95 -11.24 10.75
N TRP A 57 -0.93 -10.35 11.74
CA TRP A 57 -1.80 -9.17 11.75
C TRP A 57 -1.50 -8.23 10.58
N ALA A 58 -0.22 -8.05 10.26
CA ALA A 58 0.23 -7.16 9.18
C ALA A 58 -0.08 -7.76 7.82
N LEU A 59 0.06 -9.08 7.67
CA LEU A 59 -0.36 -9.82 6.48
C LEU A 59 -1.87 -9.73 6.27
N LYS A 60 -2.67 -9.90 7.34
CA LYS A 60 -4.13 -9.71 7.28
C LYS A 60 -4.50 -8.28 6.91
N MET A 61 -3.84 -7.30 7.49
CA MET A 61 -4.06 -5.89 7.15
C MET A 61 -3.74 -5.62 5.68
N PHE A 62 -2.61 -6.14 5.18
CA PHE A 62 -2.22 -6.01 3.78
C PHE A 62 -3.22 -6.71 2.84
N ASP A 63 -3.65 -7.92 3.18
CA ASP A 63 -4.65 -8.66 2.39
C ASP A 63 -6.02 -7.99 2.37
N ALA A 64 -6.39 -7.31 3.47
CA ALA A 64 -7.61 -6.52 3.59
C ALA A 64 -7.57 -5.22 2.77
N THR A 65 -6.39 -4.75 2.37
CA THR A 65 -6.28 -3.58 1.49
C THR A 65 -6.71 -3.91 0.07
N THR A 66 -7.13 -2.89 -0.67
CA THR A 66 -7.60 -3.14 -2.04
C THR A 66 -6.46 -3.55 -2.97
N LYS A 67 -6.66 -4.65 -3.70
CA LYS A 67 -5.82 -5.07 -4.83
C LYS A 67 -6.19 -4.29 -6.10
N LEU A 68 -5.21 -4.10 -6.97
CA LEU A 68 -5.45 -3.46 -8.27
C LEU A 68 -6.12 -4.47 -9.21
N ASP A 69 -7.39 -4.24 -9.54
CA ASP A 69 -8.12 -5.06 -10.50
C ASP A 69 -7.71 -4.77 -11.94
N ALA A 70 -7.90 -5.78 -12.80
CA ALA A 70 -7.70 -5.62 -14.24
C ALA A 70 -8.73 -4.65 -14.84
N GLY A 71 -8.29 -3.80 -15.77
CA GLY A 71 -9.19 -2.85 -16.45
C GLY A 71 -9.15 -1.43 -15.92
N ILE A 72 -8.21 -1.09 -15.03
CA ILE A 72 -7.95 0.30 -14.62
C ILE A 72 -7.76 1.25 -15.83
N LEU A 73 -7.04 0.81 -16.86
CA LEU A 73 -6.81 1.58 -18.10
C LEU A 73 -8.06 1.72 -18.97
N ARG A 74 -9.12 0.96 -18.67
CA ARG A 74 -10.42 1.00 -19.35
C ARG A 74 -11.49 1.70 -18.50
N GLY A 75 -11.09 2.33 -17.40
CA GLY A 75 -12.01 3.05 -16.50
C GLY A 75 -12.74 2.17 -15.48
N ASN A 76 -12.40 0.88 -15.37
CA ASN A 76 -12.94 0.01 -14.32
C ASN A 76 -12.16 0.22 -13.02
N MET A 77 -12.54 1.25 -12.27
CA MET A 77 -11.95 1.57 -10.96
C MET A 77 -12.96 1.24 -9.85
N HIS A 78 -12.93 0.01 -9.35
CA HIS A 78 -13.73 -0.41 -8.22
C HIS A 78 -12.82 -1.03 -7.16
N PHE A 79 -12.23 -0.18 -6.32
CA PHE A 79 -11.25 -0.60 -5.34
C PHE A 79 -11.90 -0.87 -3.98
N VAL A 80 -12.62 -1.99 -3.85
CA VAL A 80 -13.22 -2.42 -2.58
C VAL A 80 -12.35 -3.51 -1.95
N GLY A 81 -11.55 -3.11 -0.95
CA GLY A 81 -10.82 -4.05 -0.08
C GLY A 81 -11.78 -4.83 0.84
N ASP A 82 -11.25 -5.81 1.59
CA ASP A 82 -12.03 -6.62 2.51
C ASP A 82 -12.40 -5.81 3.77
N TYR A 83 -13.65 -5.35 3.81
CA TYR A 83 -14.19 -4.55 4.91
C TYR A 83 -14.13 -5.29 6.24
N ASP A 84 -14.68 -6.51 6.28
CA ASP A 84 -14.86 -7.29 7.51
C ASP A 84 -13.51 -7.69 8.08
N LEU A 85 -12.57 -8.11 7.23
CA LEU A 85 -11.21 -8.40 7.66
C LEU A 85 -10.52 -7.16 8.20
N CYS A 86 -10.62 -6.01 7.52
CA CYS A 86 -9.98 -4.76 7.93
C CYS A 86 -10.44 -4.34 9.34
N VAL A 87 -11.74 -4.23 9.58
CA VAL A 87 -12.28 -3.76 10.87
C VAL A 87 -12.11 -4.77 12.00
N SER A 88 -11.91 -6.06 11.69
CA SER A 88 -11.65 -7.10 12.69
C SER A 88 -10.23 -7.04 13.27
N ILE A 89 -9.30 -6.31 12.63
CA ILE A 89 -7.90 -6.28 13.05
C ILE A 89 -7.73 -5.36 14.26
N LYS A 90 -7.33 -5.95 15.37
CA LYS A 90 -6.89 -5.26 16.57
C LYS A 90 -5.65 -5.98 17.12
N GLU A 91 -4.50 -5.32 17.02
CA GLU A 91 -3.23 -5.87 17.45
C GLU A 91 -2.62 -5.02 18.56
N GLU A 92 -2.27 -5.64 19.68
CA GLU A 92 -1.49 -5.00 20.73
C GLU A 92 0.01 -5.21 20.45
N THR A 93 0.69 -4.14 20.06
CA THR A 93 2.14 -4.17 19.86
C THR A 93 2.87 -3.70 21.10
N LYS A 94 4.20 -3.86 21.12
CA LYS A 94 5.05 -3.46 22.25
C LYS A 94 4.92 -1.98 22.63
N THR A 95 4.54 -1.13 21.67
CA THR A 95 4.51 0.33 21.86
C THR A 95 3.10 0.90 21.83
N ARG A 96 2.13 0.24 21.19
CA ARG A 96 0.74 0.69 21.08
C ARG A 96 -0.21 -0.35 20.52
N THR A 97 -1.51 -0.12 20.68
CA THR A 97 -2.56 -0.87 19.99
C THR A 97 -2.80 -0.29 18.59
N VAL A 98 -2.80 -1.15 17.58
CA VAL A 98 -3.17 -0.84 16.20
C VAL A 98 -4.56 -1.40 15.95
N GLU A 99 -5.47 -0.55 15.47
CA GLU A 99 -6.85 -0.92 15.15
C GLU A 99 -7.12 -0.61 13.68
N GLY A 100 -7.66 -1.59 12.96
CA GLY A 100 -8.05 -1.44 11.57
C GLY A 100 -9.23 -0.48 11.42
N LYS A 101 -9.12 0.42 10.45
CA LYS A 101 -10.17 1.38 10.09
C LYS A 101 -10.39 1.36 8.60
N TYR A 102 -11.62 1.09 8.20
CA TYR A 102 -11.99 1.07 6.80
C TYR A 102 -12.39 2.47 6.32
N CYS A 103 -11.76 2.92 5.23
CA CYS A 103 -12.02 4.21 4.61
C CYS A 103 -12.37 3.99 3.13
N SER A 104 -13.50 4.54 2.69
CA SER A 104 -13.83 4.60 1.26
C SER A 104 -13.45 5.98 0.71
N ALA A 105 -12.75 5.98 -0.43
CA ALA A 105 -12.53 7.18 -1.21
C ALA A 105 -13.49 7.18 -2.40
N ILE A 106 -14.25 8.26 -2.56
CA ILE A 106 -15.05 8.48 -3.76
C ILE A 106 -14.26 9.43 -4.64
N ILE A 107 -13.82 8.96 -5.80
CA ILE A 107 -13.12 9.76 -6.79
C ILE A 107 -14.15 10.19 -7.84
N THR A 108 -14.55 11.45 -7.80
CA THR A 108 -15.41 12.03 -8.84
C THR A 108 -14.52 12.64 -9.92
N LEU A 109 -14.51 12.04 -11.10
CA LEU A 109 -13.82 12.60 -12.26
C LEU A 109 -14.74 13.60 -12.96
N ASN A 110 -14.45 14.90 -12.80
CA ASN A 110 -15.16 15.99 -13.48
C ASN A 110 -14.46 16.39 -14.79
N THR A 111 -13.92 15.44 -15.54
CA THR A 111 -13.19 15.69 -16.80
C THR A 111 -13.43 14.56 -17.80
N SER A 112 -13.43 14.91 -19.09
CA SER A 112 -13.51 13.93 -20.18
C SER A 112 -12.21 13.12 -20.27
N PHE A 113 -12.32 11.84 -20.64
CA PHE A 113 -11.19 10.88 -20.66
C PHE A 113 -9.97 11.36 -21.48
N THR A 114 -10.19 12.30 -22.40
CA THR A 114 -9.16 12.94 -23.24
C THR A 114 -8.17 13.83 -22.47
N GLU A 115 -8.48 14.30 -21.26
CA GLU A 115 -7.61 15.20 -20.47
C GLU A 115 -6.78 14.47 -19.39
N LEU A 116 -7.04 13.17 -19.15
CA LEU A 116 -6.39 12.37 -18.11
C LEU A 116 -4.92 12.01 -18.44
N HIS A 117 -4.50 12.11 -19.71
CA HIS A 117 -3.16 11.74 -20.15
C HIS A 117 -2.05 12.71 -19.65
N GLU A 118 -2.40 13.94 -19.26
CA GLU A 118 -1.42 15.00 -18.95
C GLU A 118 -1.36 15.41 -17.47
N GLN A 119 -2.27 14.94 -16.62
CA GLN A 119 -2.48 15.53 -15.27
C GLN A 119 -2.42 14.56 -14.08
N MET A 120 -1.63 13.50 -14.17
CA MET A 120 -1.31 12.67 -12.99
C MET A 120 -0.46 13.31 -11.86
N PRO A 121 -0.15 14.64 -11.80
CA PRO A 121 0.36 15.27 -10.57
C PRO A 121 -0.70 16.06 -9.76
N LYS A 122 -1.94 16.23 -10.24
CA LYS A 122 -2.91 17.20 -9.64
C LYS A 122 -4.05 16.59 -8.81
N LEU A 123 -4.02 15.30 -8.50
CA LEU A 123 -5.08 14.64 -7.73
C LEU A 123 -5.03 14.92 -6.20
N LYS A 124 -4.60 16.12 -5.78
CA LYS A 124 -4.59 16.50 -4.35
C LYS A 124 -5.96 16.96 -3.84
N ASN A 125 -6.87 17.38 -4.72
CA ASN A 125 -8.10 18.08 -4.33
C ASN A 125 -9.39 17.27 -4.55
N VAL A 126 -9.30 16.01 -4.99
CA VAL A 126 -10.48 15.20 -5.40
C VAL A 126 -10.73 14.01 -4.45
N LEU A 127 -9.77 13.67 -3.61
CA LEU A 127 -9.87 12.53 -2.70
C LEU A 127 -10.58 12.93 -1.41
N HIS A 128 -11.91 12.83 -1.41
CA HIS A 128 -12.69 12.87 -0.19
C HIS A 128 -12.74 11.48 0.44
N PHE A 129 -11.95 11.27 1.49
CA PHE A 129 -12.05 10.10 2.35
C PHE A 129 -13.17 10.31 3.38
N ARG A 130 -14.16 9.41 3.39
CA ARG A 130 -15.08 9.30 4.53
C ARG A 130 -14.71 8.03 5.30
N SER A 131 -14.35 8.16 6.58
CA SER A 131 -14.41 7.02 7.49
C SER A 131 -15.85 6.88 7.97
N LYS A 132 -16.37 5.65 8.03
CA LYS A 132 -17.60 5.35 8.76
C LYS A 132 -17.25 5.02 10.20
#